data_AF-A0A350MN05-F1
#
_entry.id   AF-A0A350MN05-F1
#
_cell.length_a   1.000
_cell.length_b   1.000
_cell.length_c   1.000
_cell.angle_alpha   90.00
_cell.angle_beta   90.00
_cell.angle_gamma   90.00
#
_symmetry.space_group_name_H-M   'P 1'
#
loop_
_entity.id
_entity.type
_entity.pdbx_description
1 polymer ?
#
loop_
_entity_poly.entity_id
_entity_poly.type
_entity_poly.pdbx_seq_one_letter_code
_entity_poly.pdbx_strand_id
1 'polypeptide(L)'
;MMQSDQKVFQFSYDIFEKDFTSIEAPLHYLVIKNLITSNTDHERYIMVLLVDICDRIEREEALRQAVRQAEESDQRKSMFLASMSHEIRTPMNSILGMAELLYDTKLDEEQRELVDIINRSGVTLLSIINEILDFSKIKAGFIK
;
A
#
# COMPACT_ATOMS: atom_id res chain seq x y z
N MET A 1 -14.09 58.36 -27.11
CA MET A 1 -13.26 58.77 -25.96
C MET A 1 -13.74 57.98 -24.75
N MET A 2 -13.11 56.85 -24.48
CA MET A 2 -13.20 56.06 -23.26
C MET A 2 -12.00 55.11 -23.35
N GLN A 3 -10.85 55.57 -22.86
CA GLN A 3 -9.67 54.70 -22.75
C GLN A 3 -9.95 53.74 -21.60
N SER A 4 -9.79 52.45 -21.90
CA SER A 4 -9.80 51.35 -20.96
C SER A 4 -8.66 51.53 -19.96
N ASP A 5 -8.99 51.90 -18.72
CA ASP A 5 -8.07 51.86 -17.59
C ASP A 5 -7.70 50.41 -17.28
N GLN A 6 -6.65 49.93 -17.93
CA GLN A 6 -6.01 48.67 -17.58
C GLN A 6 -5.25 48.88 -16.27
N LYS A 7 -5.93 48.66 -15.13
CA LYS A 7 -5.33 48.70 -13.80
C LYS A 7 -4.26 47.61 -13.70
N VAL A 8 -3.00 47.99 -13.79
CA VAL A 8 -1.84 47.10 -13.61
C VAL A 8 -1.64 46.89 -12.10
N PHE A 9 -2.20 45.82 -11.55
CA PHE A 9 -2.00 45.45 -10.15
C PHE A 9 -0.69 44.64 -10.01
N GLN A 10 0.18 45.05 -9.10
CA GLN A 10 1.34 44.24 -8.69
C GLN A 10 0.90 43.30 -7.56
N PHE A 11 1.02 41.99 -7.78
CA PHE A 11 0.61 40.96 -6.84
C PHE A 11 1.82 40.32 -6.16
N SER A 12 1.74 40.17 -4.84
CA SER A 12 2.57 39.25 -4.07
C SER A 12 1.62 38.32 -3.32
N TYR A 13 1.77 37.00 -3.49
CA TYR A 13 0.90 35.99 -2.90
C TYR A 13 1.67 35.15 -1.87
N ASP A 14 1.06 34.95 -0.71
CA ASP A 14 1.47 33.94 0.26
C ASP A 14 0.32 32.95 0.44
N ILE A 15 0.61 31.65 0.29
CA ILE A 15 -0.35 30.56 0.48
C ILE A 15 0.12 29.75 1.69
N PHE A 16 -0.74 29.58 2.68
CA PHE A 16 -0.45 28.76 3.85
C PHE A 16 -1.72 28.04 4.32
N GLU A 17 -1.56 26.80 4.75
CA GLU A 17 -2.62 26.05 5.45
C GLU A 17 -2.66 26.54 6.90
N LYS A 18 -3.86 26.68 7.45
CA LYS A 18 -4.05 27.12 8.82
C LYS A 18 -5.16 26.35 9.50
N ASP A 19 -4.81 25.77 10.64
CA ASP A 19 -5.74 25.07 11.51
C ASP A 19 -6.37 26.07 12.47
N PHE A 20 -7.69 25.98 12.59
CA PHE A 20 -8.49 26.72 13.54
C PHE A 20 -9.17 25.72 14.47
N THR A 21 -8.96 25.86 15.76
CA THR A 21 -9.64 25.02 16.74
C THR A 21 -11.02 25.61 17.00
N SER A 22 -12.09 24.88 16.63
CA SER A 22 -13.46 25.23 17.04
C SER A 22 -13.90 24.41 18.26
N ILE A 23 -15.05 24.76 18.85
CA ILE A 23 -15.61 24.06 20.01
C ILE A 23 -16.10 22.65 19.65
N GLU A 24 -16.43 22.38 18.38
CA GLU A 24 -17.00 21.10 17.93
C GLU A 24 -15.98 20.20 17.21
N ALA A 25 -15.12 20.79 16.36
CA ALA A 25 -14.11 20.05 15.58
C ALA A 25 -12.94 20.95 15.13
N PRO A 26 -11.75 20.38 14.85
CA PRO A 26 -10.68 21.12 14.17
C PRO A 26 -11.10 21.50 12.75
N LEU A 27 -11.04 22.80 12.43
CA LEU A 27 -11.33 23.33 11.11
C LEU A 27 -10.00 23.60 10.37
N HIS A 28 -9.92 23.16 9.13
CA HIS A 28 -8.76 23.36 8.27
C HIS A 28 -9.14 24.29 7.14
N TYR A 29 -8.43 25.42 7.06
CA TYR A 29 -8.60 26.39 5.98
C TYR A 29 -7.31 26.57 5.20
N LEU A 30 -7.41 26.56 3.87
CA LEU A 30 -6.37 27.13 3.03
C LEU A 30 -6.53 28.65 3.04
N VAL A 31 -5.51 29.36 3.51
CA VAL A 31 -5.50 30.82 3.55
C VAL A 31 -4.63 31.33 2.41
N ILE A 32 -5.26 32.11 1.53
CA ILE A 32 -4.57 32.80 0.45
C ILE A 32 -4.63 34.29 0.75
N LYS A 33 -3.46 34.89 1.00
CA LYS A 33 -3.34 36.32 1.30
C LYS A 33 -2.68 37.03 0.13
N ASN A 34 -3.36 38.06 -0.38
CA ASN A 34 -2.84 38.92 -1.43
C ASN A 34 -2.76 40.37 -0.94
N LEU A 35 -1.63 41.02 -1.20
CA LEU A 35 -1.51 42.47 -1.06
C LEU A 35 -1.77 43.10 -2.43
N ILE A 36 -2.75 43.99 -2.50
CA ILE A 36 -3.16 44.69 -3.71
C ILE A 36 -2.90 46.17 -3.47
N THR A 37 -2.07 46.79 -4.31
CA THR A 37 -1.84 48.25 -4.24
C THR A 37 -2.64 48.94 -5.35
N SER A 38 -3.38 49.98 -5.00
CA SER A 38 -4.08 50.81 -5.97
C SER A 38 -3.12 51.78 -6.65
N ASN A 39 -3.12 51.82 -7.99
CA ASN A 39 -2.27 52.75 -8.74
C ASN A 39 -2.81 54.19 -8.77
N THR A 40 -4.05 54.42 -8.34
CA THR A 40 -4.67 55.76 -8.39
C THR A 40 -4.47 56.56 -7.10
N ASP A 41 -4.35 55.88 -5.96
CA ASP A 41 -4.29 56.50 -4.63
C ASP A 41 -3.13 55.95 -3.76
N HIS A 42 -2.33 55.03 -4.31
CA HIS A 42 -1.26 54.32 -3.59
C HIS A 42 -1.69 53.57 -2.31
N GLU A 43 -2.99 53.49 -2.04
CA GLU A 43 -3.58 52.72 -0.95
C GLU A 43 -3.34 51.22 -1.11
N ARG A 44 -3.12 50.54 0.02
CA ARG A 44 -2.84 49.10 0.08
C ARG A 44 -4.03 48.35 0.66
N TYR A 45 -4.52 47.37 -0.08
CA TYR A 45 -5.58 46.47 0.32
C TYR A 45 -5.02 45.08 0.59
N ILE A 46 -5.50 44.44 1.65
CA ILE A 46 -5.25 43.02 1.89
C ILE A 46 -6.53 42.28 1.51
N MET A 47 -6.40 41.34 0.58
CA MET A 47 -7.45 40.36 0.30
C MET A 47 -7.06 39.05 0.96
N VAL A 48 -7.97 38.50 1.77
CA VAL A 48 -7.83 37.18 2.37
C VAL A 48 -8.95 36.30 1.82
N LEU A 49 -8.58 35.17 1.23
CA LEU A 49 -9.51 34.09 0.91
C LEU A 49 -9.28 32.95 1.90
N LEU A 50 -10.36 32.50 2.51
CA LEU A 50 -10.41 31.31 3.35
C LEU A 50 -11.19 30.23 2.59
N VAL A 51 -10.54 29.13 2.24
CA VAL A 51 -11.19 27.98 1.61
C VAL A 51 -11.23 26.85 2.61
N ASP A 52 -12.43 26.37 2.93
CA ASP A 52 -12.61 25.20 3.78
C ASP A 52 -12.08 23.96 3.07
N ILE A 53 -11.17 23.24 3.74
CA ILE A 53 -10.55 22.02 3.23
C ILE A 53 -10.75 20.82 4.18
N CYS A 54 -11.66 20.91 5.16
CA CYS A 54 -11.90 19.85 6.14
C CYS A 54 -12.26 18.53 5.44
N ASP A 55 -13.29 18.56 4.59
CA ASP A 55 -13.73 17.40 3.79
C ASP A 55 -12.59 16.77 2.97
N ARG A 56 -11.68 17.59 2.45
CA ARG A 56 -10.56 17.13 1.63
C ARG A 56 -9.56 16.36 2.51
N ILE A 57 -9.21 16.91 3.66
CA ILE A 57 -8.27 16.31 4.61
C ILE A 57 -8.85 15.01 5.16
N GLU A 58 -10.11 15.00 5.60
CA GLU A 58 -10.76 13.80 6.13
C GLU A 58 -10.79 12.66 5.10
N ARG A 59 -11.11 12.96 3.84
CA ARG A 59 -11.08 11.95 2.76
C ARG A 59 -9.67 11.44 2.49
N GLU A 60 -8.68 12.33 2.49
CA GLU A 60 -7.29 11.95 2.30
C GLU A 60 -6.78 11.08 3.45
N GLU A 61 -7.12 11.41 4.69
CA GLU A 61 -6.78 10.59 5.86
C GLU A 61 -7.50 9.24 5.84
N ALA A 62 -8.79 9.22 5.52
CA ALA A 62 -9.56 7.98 5.38
C ALA A 62 -8.97 7.07 4.29
N LEU A 63 -8.58 7.65 3.15
CA LEU A 63 -7.90 6.92 2.07
C LEU A 63 -6.54 6.38 2.53
N ARG A 64 -5.72 7.21 3.18
CA ARG A 64 -4.41 6.79 3.74
C ARG A 64 -4.56 5.68 4.79
N GLN A 65 -5.61 5.73 5.61
CA GLN A 65 -5.91 4.67 6.57
C GLN A 65 -6.34 3.38 5.87
N ALA A 66 -7.23 3.48 4.87
CA ALA A 66 -7.67 2.32 4.09
C ALA A 66 -6.50 1.64 3.35
N VAL A 67 -5.60 2.42 2.76
CA VAL A 67 -4.37 1.90 2.12
C VAL A 67 -3.50 1.17 3.14
N ARG A 68 -3.20 1.79 4.29
CA ARG A 68 -2.41 1.16 5.35
C ARG A 68 -3.02 -0.15 5.84
N GLN A 69 -4.34 -0.18 6.06
CA GLN A 69 -5.03 -1.40 6.47
C GLN A 69 -4.95 -2.50 5.40
N ALA A 70 -5.05 -2.14 4.12
CA ALA A 70 -4.88 -3.08 3.01
C ALA A 70 -3.45 -3.65 2.97
N GLU A 71 -2.44 -2.81 3.09
CA GLU A 71 -1.03 -3.20 3.13
C GLU A 71 -0.73 -4.13 4.32
N GLU A 72 -1.19 -3.79 5.52
CA GLU A 72 -1.04 -4.64 6.71
C GLU A 72 -1.76 -5.99 6.55
N SER A 73 -2.91 -6.02 5.88
CA SER A 73 -3.65 -7.26 5.59
C SER A 73 -2.84 -8.16 4.64
N ASP A 74 -2.27 -7.58 3.59
CA ASP A 74 -1.49 -8.33 2.60
C ASP A 74 -0.13 -8.79 3.14
N GLN A 75 0.51 -8.00 3.99
CA GLN A 75 1.71 -8.42 4.72
C GLN A 75 1.40 -9.62 5.63
N ARG A 76 0.31 -9.58 6.40
CA ARG A 76 -0.10 -10.69 7.27
C ARG A 76 -0.41 -11.95 6.48
N LYS A 77 -1.11 -11.85 5.34
CA LYS A 77 -1.34 -12.99 4.44
C LYS A 77 -0.03 -13.59 3.95
N SER A 78 0.91 -12.75 3.53
CA SER A 78 2.22 -13.18 3.02
C SER A 78 3.03 -13.91 4.10
N MET A 79 3.08 -13.36 5.31
CA MET A 79 3.75 -14.00 6.46
C MET A 79 3.10 -15.34 6.82
N PHE A 80 1.77 -15.40 6.83
CA PHE A 80 1.03 -16.63 7.10
C PHE A 80 1.38 -17.73 6.08
N LEU A 81 1.34 -17.40 4.78
CA LEU A 81 1.67 -18.37 3.72
C LEU A 81 3.14 -18.82 3.78
N ALA A 82 4.06 -17.92 4.12
CA ALA A 82 5.46 -18.28 4.34
C ALA A 82 5.64 -19.25 5.51
N SER A 83 4.99 -19.01 6.65
CA SER A 83 5.04 -19.92 7.80
C SER A 83 4.50 -21.30 7.45
N MET A 84 3.32 -21.34 6.82
CA MET A 84 2.68 -22.59 6.41
C MET A 84 3.55 -23.37 5.41
N SER A 85 4.21 -22.69 4.48
CA SER A 85 5.16 -23.33 3.57
C SER A 85 6.31 -24.02 4.30
N HIS A 86 6.91 -23.36 5.30
CA HIS A 86 7.96 -23.97 6.13
C HIS A 86 7.45 -25.17 6.95
N GLU A 87 6.26 -25.04 7.52
CA GLU A 87 5.62 -26.08 8.33
C GLU A 87 5.20 -27.29 7.51
N ILE A 88 4.86 -27.13 6.22
CA ILE A 88 4.57 -28.25 5.32
C ILE A 88 5.85 -28.86 4.73
N ARG A 89 6.86 -28.05 4.41
CA ARG A 89 8.12 -28.53 3.84
C ARG A 89 8.83 -29.53 4.75
N THR A 90 8.83 -29.28 6.06
CA THR A 90 9.52 -30.12 7.04
C THR A 90 8.98 -31.57 7.08
N PRO A 91 7.68 -31.82 7.30
CA PRO A 91 7.12 -33.18 7.26
C PRO A 91 7.21 -33.78 5.85
N MET A 92 7.06 -32.99 4.78
CA MET A 92 7.17 -33.51 3.42
C MET A 92 8.59 -33.99 3.08
N ASN A 93 9.61 -33.23 3.45
CA ASN A 93 11.00 -33.65 3.26
C ASN A 93 11.32 -34.90 4.09
N SER A 94 10.72 -35.04 5.28
CA SER A 94 10.84 -36.24 6.10
C SER A 94 10.22 -37.46 5.41
N ILE A 95 9.01 -37.31 4.86
CA ILE A 95 8.31 -38.37 4.10
C ILE A 95 9.10 -38.77 2.86
N LEU A 96 9.62 -37.80 2.09
CA LEU A 96 10.44 -38.06 0.91
C LEU A 96 11.75 -38.77 1.29
N GLY A 97 12.43 -38.35 2.36
CA GLY A 97 13.62 -39.04 2.85
C GLY A 97 13.33 -40.47 3.30
N MET A 98 12.18 -40.73 3.94
CA MET A 98 11.76 -42.08 4.30
C MET A 98 11.44 -42.94 3.05
N ALA A 99 10.79 -42.35 2.04
CA ALA A 99 10.53 -43.02 0.77
C ALA A 99 11.84 -43.38 0.04
N GLU A 100 12.82 -42.47 0.06
CA GLU A 100 14.15 -42.71 -0.52
C GLU A 100 14.90 -43.84 0.21
N LEU A 101 14.88 -43.85 1.55
CA LEU A 101 15.44 -44.96 2.33
C LEU A 101 14.74 -46.30 2.07
N LEU A 102 13.41 -46.29 1.90
CA LEU A 102 12.64 -47.50 1.55
C LEU A 102 13.00 -48.02 0.16
N TYR A 103 13.28 -47.11 -0.78
CA TYR A 103 13.65 -47.46 -2.15
C TYR A 103 14.92 -48.31 -2.23
N ASP A 104 15.85 -48.11 -1.28
CA ASP A 104 17.11 -48.86 -1.16
C ASP A 104 16.94 -50.25 -0.49
N THR A 105 15.72 -50.60 -0.04
CA THR A 105 15.41 -51.90 0.58
C THR A 105 14.91 -52.93 -0.45
N LYS A 106 14.73 -54.18 -0.01
CA LYS A 106 14.06 -55.20 -0.83
C LYS A 106 12.55 -54.95 -0.81
N LEU A 107 12.04 -54.38 -1.89
CA LEU A 107 10.61 -54.17 -2.13
C LEU A 107 10.11 -55.19 -3.16
N ASP A 108 8.88 -55.65 -3.00
CA ASP A 108 8.14 -56.27 -4.10
C ASP A 108 7.62 -55.21 -5.10
N GLU A 109 7.01 -55.65 -6.19
CA GLU A 109 6.56 -54.75 -7.27
C GLU A 109 5.50 -53.75 -6.79
N GLU A 110 4.52 -54.20 -5.99
CA GLU A 110 3.46 -53.33 -5.47
C GLU A 110 4.03 -52.30 -4.50
N GLN A 111 4.95 -52.71 -3.61
CA GLN A 111 5.63 -51.80 -2.68
C GLN A 111 6.48 -50.76 -3.42
N ARG A 112 7.17 -51.16 -4.48
CA ARG A 112 7.97 -50.24 -5.31
C ARG A 112 7.08 -49.20 -6.00
N GLU A 113 5.93 -49.61 -6.55
CA GLU A 113 4.97 -48.68 -7.14
C GLU A 113 4.42 -47.68 -6.10
N LEU A 114 4.10 -48.16 -4.88
CA LEU A 114 3.66 -47.30 -3.79
C LEU A 114 4.71 -46.24 -3.40
N VAL A 115 5.97 -46.63 -3.28
CA VAL A 115 7.08 -45.70 -2.97
C VAL A 115 7.24 -44.65 -4.09
N ASP A 116 7.14 -45.05 -5.36
CA ASP A 116 7.20 -44.12 -6.49
C ASP A 116 6.02 -43.13 -6.48
N ILE A 117 4.82 -43.58 -6.12
CA ILE A 117 3.64 -42.70 -5.97
C ILE A 117 3.87 -41.69 -4.84
N ILE A 118 4.40 -42.11 -3.68
CA ILE A 118 4.72 -41.21 -2.57
C ILE A 118 5.72 -40.15 -3.01
N ASN A 119 6.82 -40.55 -3.67
CA ASN A 119 7.85 -39.63 -4.15
C ASN A 119 7.30 -38.61 -5.14
N ARG A 120 6.61 -39.06 -6.19
CA ARG A 120 6.01 -38.17 -7.19
C ARG A 120 5.00 -37.20 -6.59
N SER A 121 4.15 -37.70 -5.68
CA SER A 121 3.15 -36.87 -5.02
C SER A 121 3.79 -35.83 -4.11
N GLY A 122 4.83 -36.20 -3.36
CA GLY A 122 5.52 -35.28 -2.47
C GLY A 122 6.27 -34.18 -3.20
N VAL A 123 6.96 -34.51 -4.29
CA VAL A 123 7.61 -33.51 -5.16
C VAL A 123 6.59 -32.57 -5.78
N THR A 124 5.46 -33.10 -6.27
CA THR A 124 4.37 -32.29 -6.84
C THR A 124 3.80 -31.31 -5.82
N LEU A 125 3.54 -31.78 -4.59
CA LEU A 125 3.01 -30.93 -3.52
C LEU A 125 3.98 -29.80 -3.16
N LEU A 126 5.28 -30.09 -3.07
CA LEU A 126 6.29 -29.06 -2.82
C LEU A 126 6.35 -28.02 -3.95
N SER A 127 6.19 -28.42 -5.21
CA SER A 127 6.11 -27.49 -6.35
C SER A 127 4.91 -26.55 -6.21
N ILE A 128 3.72 -27.10 -5.96
CA ILE A 128 2.48 -26.32 -5.81
C ILE A 128 2.62 -25.30 -4.67
N ILE A 129 3.20 -25.71 -3.53
CA ILE A 129 3.40 -24.82 -2.39
C ILE A 129 4.38 -23.69 -2.74
N ASN A 130 5.45 -23.97 -3.48
CA ASN A 130 6.39 -22.95 -3.92
C ASN A 130 5.74 -21.96 -4.88
N GLU A 131 4.92 -22.42 -5.83
CA GLU A 131 4.18 -21.56 -6.76
C GLU A 131 3.21 -20.62 -6.02
N ILE A 132 2.48 -21.12 -5.02
CA ILE A 132 1.59 -20.31 -4.17
C ILE A 132 2.39 -19.23 -3.41
N LEU A 133 3.57 -19.59 -2.92
CA LEU A 133 4.44 -18.67 -2.19
C LEU A 133 4.99 -17.57 -3.11
N ASP A 134 5.44 -17.92 -4.31
CA ASP A 134 5.96 -16.96 -5.28
C ASP A 134 4.87 -16.00 -5.78
N PHE A 135 3.66 -16.50 -6.02
CA PHE A 135 2.50 -15.66 -6.31
C PHE A 135 2.23 -14.63 -5.21
N SER A 136 2.35 -15.04 -3.95
CA SER A 136 2.13 -14.17 -2.79
C SER A 136 3.19 -13.08 -2.67
N LYS A 137 4.46 -13.38 -3.00
CA LYS A 137 5.54 -12.38 -3.03
C LYS A 137 5.37 -11.34 -4.15
N ILE A 138 4.91 -11.78 -5.33
CA ILE A 138 4.65 -10.87 -6.46
C ILE A 138 3.58 -9.84 -6.10
N LYS A 139 2.46 -10.28 -5.49
CA LYS A 139 1.39 -9.37 -5.09
C LYS A 139 1.82 -8.36 -4.02
N ALA A 140 2.73 -8.74 -3.15
CA ALA A 140 3.26 -7.86 -2.13
C ALA A 140 4.44 -6.98 -2.62
N GLY A 141 4.75 -6.98 -3.93
CA GLY A 141 5.75 -6.08 -4.51
C GLY A 141 7.21 -6.41 -4.19
N PHE A 142 7.51 -7.64 -3.73
CA PHE A 142 8.84 -8.02 -3.27
C PHE A 142 9.84 -8.39 -4.39
N ILE A 143 9.47 -8.30 -5.67
CA ILE A 143 10.39 -8.53 -6.80
C ILE A 143 10.72 -7.18 -7.43
N LYS A 144 11.98 -6.76 -7.27
CA LYS A 144 12.62 -5.63 -7.98
C LYS A 144 13.28 -6.11 -9.26
#